data_AF-E3JR94-F1
#
_entry.id   AF-E3JR94-F1
#
_cell.length_a   1.000
_cell.length_b   1.000
_cell.length_c   1.000
_cell.angle_alpha   90.00
_cell.angle_beta   90.00
_cell.angle_gamma   90.00
#
_symmetry.space_group_name_H-M   'P 1'
#
loop_
_entity.id
_entity.type
_entity.pdbx_description
1 polymer ?
#
loop_
_entity_poly.entity_id
_entity_poly.type
_entity_poly.pdbx_seq_one_letter_code
_entity_poly.pdbx_strand_id
1 'polypeptide(L)'
;MSGRDREDPEEANNEAWGTDEEEPSREASSDADEGLPISCFVCKSSLATYGPLGCQHRTLCKRCAMKQATGGKCKRCGELFFQLKQLTVA
;
A
#
# COMPACT_ATOMS: atom_id res chain seq x y z
N MET A 1 1.93 -9.64 65.04
CA MET A 1 0.85 -9.33 64.09
C MET A 1 0.72 -7.82 64.07
N SER A 2 1.46 -7.16 63.20
CA SER A 2 1.47 -5.69 63.11
C SER A 2 0.52 -5.27 62.02
N GLY A 3 -0.46 -4.45 62.39
CA GLY A 3 -1.58 -4.01 61.57
C GLY A 3 -1.16 -3.25 60.31
N ARG A 4 -1.93 -3.45 59.25
CA ARG A 4 -1.87 -2.71 58.00
C ARG A 4 -3.00 -1.67 58.04
N ASP A 5 -2.67 -0.45 58.40
CA ASP A 5 -3.51 0.74 58.20
C ASP A 5 -3.09 1.32 56.84
N ARG A 6 -3.63 0.82 55.73
CA ARG A 6 -4.72 1.40 54.91
C ARG A 6 -4.50 2.88 54.61
N GLU A 7 -3.94 3.09 53.42
CA GLU A 7 -3.55 4.34 52.78
C GLU A 7 -4.73 5.31 52.56
N ASP A 8 -4.34 6.60 52.58
CA ASP A 8 -5.09 7.85 52.42
C ASP A 8 -5.71 7.99 51.00
N PRO A 9 -6.84 8.70 50.82
CA PRO A 9 -7.57 8.76 49.56
C PRO A 9 -6.90 9.72 48.56
N GLU A 10 -6.37 9.19 47.47
CA GLU A 10 -5.83 10.00 46.36
C GLU A 10 -6.92 10.90 45.74
N GLU A 11 -6.60 12.19 45.77
CA GLU A 11 -7.36 13.29 45.20
C GLU A 11 -7.65 13.09 43.72
N ALA A 12 -8.90 13.38 43.37
CA ALA A 12 -9.32 13.64 42.01
C ALA A 12 -8.68 14.94 41.52
N ASN A 13 -7.69 14.83 40.63
CA ASN A 13 -7.34 15.91 39.72
C ASN A 13 -7.06 15.33 38.32
N ASN A 14 -8.14 15.11 37.58
CA ASN A 14 -8.10 14.78 36.17
C ASN A 14 -7.82 16.06 35.37
N GLU A 15 -6.54 16.36 35.20
CA GLU A 15 -6.10 17.44 34.33
C GLU A 15 -6.55 17.17 32.89
N ALA A 16 -7.40 18.06 32.40
CA ALA A 16 -8.01 18.04 31.08
C ALA A 16 -6.94 18.28 29.99
N TRP A 17 -6.55 17.21 29.30
CA TRP A 17 -5.82 17.28 28.04
C TRP A 17 -6.71 17.91 26.95
N GLY A 18 -6.47 19.19 26.68
CA GLY A 18 -6.95 19.88 25.49
C GLY A 18 -5.78 20.18 24.57
N THR A 19 -5.30 19.19 23.82
CA THR A 19 -4.45 19.43 22.66
C THR A 19 -5.35 19.88 21.51
N ASP A 20 -5.32 21.18 21.25
CA ASP A 20 -5.76 21.79 20.00
C ASP A 20 -4.78 21.34 18.91
N GLU A 21 -5.09 20.20 18.27
CA GLU A 21 -4.40 19.79 17.05
C GLU A 21 -5.20 20.32 15.86
N GLU A 22 -4.67 21.39 15.29
CA GLU A 22 -5.00 21.89 13.95
C GLU A 22 -5.16 20.72 12.97
N GLU A 23 -6.31 20.68 12.30
CA GLU A 23 -6.65 19.72 11.26
C GLU A 23 -6.42 20.38 9.88
N PRO A 24 -5.27 20.13 9.21
CA PRO A 24 -5.16 20.39 7.79
C PRO A 24 -4.96 19.08 7.04
N SER A 25 -6.05 18.40 6.66
CA SER A 25 -5.98 17.32 5.67
C SER A 25 -7.03 17.47 4.57
N ARG A 26 -6.85 18.56 3.82
CA ARG A 26 -6.73 18.60 2.35
C ARG A 26 -7.55 17.57 1.57
N GLU A 27 -8.66 18.05 1.01
CA GLU A 27 -9.06 17.88 -0.39
C GLU A 27 -8.69 16.55 -1.06
N ALA A 28 -9.65 15.62 -1.03
CA ALA A 28 -9.69 14.50 -1.97
C ALA A 28 -10.00 15.02 -3.38
N SER A 29 -8.97 15.19 -4.22
CA SER A 29 -9.03 15.04 -5.68
C SER A 29 -7.70 15.43 -6.31
N SER A 30 -6.96 14.45 -6.82
CA SER A 30 -6.05 14.61 -7.95
C SER A 30 -5.74 13.24 -8.55
N ASP A 31 -6.33 13.01 -9.72
CA ASP A 31 -6.10 11.87 -10.61
C ASP A 31 -4.70 11.99 -11.23
N ALA A 32 -3.69 11.63 -10.45
CA ALA A 32 -2.29 11.63 -10.86
C ALA A 32 -1.63 10.29 -10.48
N ASP A 33 -1.98 9.23 -11.23
CA ASP A 33 -1.22 7.96 -11.31
C ASP A 33 0.10 8.16 -12.11
N GLU A 34 0.78 9.29 -11.89
CA GLU A 34 2.06 9.60 -12.54
C GLU A 34 3.21 9.28 -11.58
N GLY A 35 3.71 8.05 -11.66
CA GLY A 35 5.07 7.71 -11.25
C GLY A 35 5.23 6.95 -9.94
N LEU A 36 4.15 6.55 -9.26
CA LEU A 36 4.29 5.69 -8.08
C LEU A 36 4.82 4.30 -8.47
N PRO A 37 5.83 3.77 -7.74
CA PRO A 37 6.40 2.47 -8.02
C PRO A 37 5.37 1.35 -7.82
N ILE A 38 4.80 0.84 -8.93
CA ILE A 38 3.88 -0.30 -8.89
C ILE A 38 4.67 -1.55 -8.51
N SER A 39 4.24 -2.25 -7.47
CA SER A 39 4.85 -3.52 -7.04
C SER A 39 4.28 -4.70 -7.84
N CYS A 40 5.08 -5.75 -7.98
CA CYS A 40 4.69 -6.98 -8.67
C CYS A 40 3.56 -7.68 -7.92
N PHE A 41 2.47 -8.02 -8.60
CA PHE A 41 1.33 -8.70 -7.99
C PHE A 41 1.63 -10.13 -7.53
N VAL A 42 2.68 -10.75 -8.07
CA VAL A 42 3.05 -12.14 -7.76
C VAL A 42 3.98 -12.21 -6.56
N CYS A 43 5.11 -11.49 -6.60
CA CYS A 43 6.10 -11.56 -5.53
C CYS A 43 5.95 -10.43 -4.49
N LYS A 44 5.31 -9.30 -4.85
CA LYS A 44 5.18 -8.09 -4.02
C LYS A 44 6.50 -7.48 -3.50
N SER A 45 7.65 -8.12 -3.74
CA SER A 45 8.97 -7.67 -3.31
C SER A 45 9.75 -6.88 -4.38
N SER A 46 9.26 -6.83 -5.62
CA SER A 46 9.96 -6.19 -6.74
C SER A 46 9.02 -5.32 -7.54
N LEU A 47 9.57 -4.32 -8.22
CA LEU A 47 8.78 -3.42 -9.07
C LEU A 47 8.22 -4.13 -10.30
N ALA A 48 6.98 -3.81 -10.63
CA ALA A 48 6.30 -4.26 -11.82
C ALA A 48 6.77 -3.44 -13.02
N THR A 49 7.59 -4.05 -13.87
CA THR A 49 8.14 -3.45 -15.09
C THR A 49 7.64 -4.14 -16.35
N TYR A 50 6.86 -5.21 -16.21
CA TYR A 50 6.31 -5.99 -17.32
C TYR A 50 4.78 -5.98 -17.24
N GLY A 51 4.17 -5.89 -18.40
CA GLY A 51 2.73 -5.90 -18.56
C GLY A 51 2.28 -6.52 -19.88
N PRO A 52 0.99 -6.84 -20.00
CA PRO A 52 0.41 -7.35 -21.24
C PRO A 52 0.53 -6.33 -22.39
N LEU A 53 0.75 -6.80 -23.62
CA LEU A 53 0.87 -5.90 -24.78
C LEU A 53 -0.43 -5.11 -25.07
N GLY A 54 -1.60 -5.69 -24.81
CA GLY A 54 -2.90 -5.05 -25.03
C GLY A 54 -3.16 -3.91 -24.04
N CYS A 55 -3.45 -4.25 -22.79
CA CYS A 55 -3.78 -3.26 -21.76
C CYS A 55 -2.60 -2.50 -21.15
N GLN A 56 -1.36 -2.94 -21.37
CA GLN A 56 -0.15 -2.28 -20.90
C GLN A 56 -0.12 -1.98 -19.39
N HIS A 57 -0.81 -2.81 -18.60
CA HIS A 57 -0.78 -2.70 -17.15
C HIS A 57 0.48 -3.35 -16.58
N ARG A 58 1.28 -2.56 -15.87
CA ARG A 58 2.44 -3.04 -15.12
C ARG A 58 1.99 -3.90 -13.94
N THR A 59 1.96 -5.22 -14.13
CA THR A 59 1.50 -6.15 -13.09
C THR A 59 2.60 -7.10 -12.60
N LEU A 60 3.68 -7.27 -13.36
CA LEU A 60 4.70 -8.29 -13.10
C LEU A 60 6.10 -7.69 -13.11
N CYS A 61 6.97 -8.18 -12.23
CA CYS A 61 8.42 -7.93 -12.33
C CYS A 61 9.07 -8.84 -13.37
N LYS A 62 10.30 -8.54 -13.80
CA LYS A 62 11.09 -9.34 -14.75
C LYS A 62 11.09 -10.84 -14.43
N ARG A 63 11.36 -11.20 -13.18
CA ARG A 63 11.43 -12.60 -12.75
C ARG A 63 10.09 -13.32 -12.86
N CYS A 64 9.00 -12.66 -12.47
CA CYS A 64 7.67 -13.26 -12.53
C CYS A 64 7.13 -13.30 -13.96
N ALA A 65 7.40 -12.27 -14.75
CA ALA A 65 7.04 -12.21 -16.16
C ALA A 65 7.70 -13.35 -16.96
N MET A 66 8.99 -13.60 -16.76
CA MET A 66 9.68 -14.70 -17.42
C MET A 66 9.22 -16.08 -16.93
N LYS A 67 8.86 -16.22 -15.65
CA LYS A 67 8.25 -17.46 -15.13
C LYS A 67 6.88 -17.76 -15.74
N GLN A 68 6.11 -16.72 -16.05
CA GLN A 68 4.81 -16.89 -16.69
C GLN A 68 4.93 -17.22 -18.18
N ALA A 69 6.10 -16.98 -18.79
CA ALA A 69 6.48 -17.25 -20.17
C ALA A 69 5.63 -16.50 -21.22
N THR A 70 4.32 -16.74 -21.28
CA THR A 70 3.31 -16.04 -22.11
C THR A 70 1.92 -16.61 -21.80
N GLY A 71 0.85 -15.84 -22.02
CA GLY A 71 -0.52 -16.34 -21.83
C GLY A 71 -1.09 -16.09 -20.42
N GLY A 72 -2.31 -15.56 -20.36
CA GLY A 72 -3.06 -15.43 -19.12
C GLY A 72 -4.06 -14.29 -19.13
N LYS A 73 -4.51 -13.90 -17.93
CA LYS A 73 -5.36 -12.73 -17.70
C LYS A 73 -4.58 -11.67 -16.94
N CYS A 74 -4.73 -10.41 -17.37
CA CYS A 74 -4.17 -9.26 -16.67
C CYS A 74 -4.75 -9.19 -15.26
N LYS A 75 -3.89 -8.99 -14.26
CA LYS A 75 -4.32 -8.88 -12.85
C LYS A 75 -4.97 -7.53 -12.51
N ARG A 76 -4.82 -6.52 -13.36
CA ARG A 76 -5.42 -5.18 -13.17
C ARG A 76 -6.80 -5.08 -13.84
N CYS A 77 -6.90 -5.42 -15.13
CA CYS A 77 -8.14 -5.27 -15.91
C CYS A 77 -8.83 -6.59 -16.28
N GLY A 78 -8.24 -7.75 -15.99
CA GLY A 78 -8.82 -9.06 -16.34
C GLY A 78 -8.68 -9.46 -17.81
N GLU A 79 -8.14 -8.59 -18.66
CA GLU A 79 -8.04 -8.83 -20.10
C GLU A 79 -7.08 -9.97 -20.43
N LEU A 80 -7.47 -10.81 -21.39
CA LEU A 80 -6.65 -11.90 -21.87
C LEU A 80 -5.45 -11.36 -22.65
N PHE A 81 -4.30 -11.98 -22.45
CA PHE A 81 -3.10 -11.63 -23.19
C PHE A 81 -2.32 -12.86 -23.57
N PHE A 82 -1.65 -12.76 -24.72
CA PHE A 82 -0.78 -13.81 -25.25
C PHE A 82 0.69 -13.43 -25.14
N GLN A 83 1.01 -12.15 -24.95
CA GLN A 83 2.38 -11.66 -24.89
C GLN A 83 2.56 -10.61 -23.80
N LEU A 84 3.70 -10.67 -23.13
CA LEU A 84 4.16 -9.68 -22.14
C LEU A 84 5.25 -8.82 -22.77
N LYS A 85 5.18 -7.51 -22.53
CA LYS A 85 6.21 -6.54 -22.92
C LYS A 85 6.75 -5.84 -21.69
N GLN A 86 8.01 -5.45 -21.75
CA GLN A 86 8.59 -4.57 -20.74
C GLN A 86 8.07 -3.15 -20.96
N LEU A 87 7.45 -2.59 -19.95
CA LEU A 87 6.89 -1.25 -19.91
C LEU A 87 7.78 -0.42 -18.99
N THR A 88 8.91 0.05 -19.54
CA THR A 88 9.75 1.04 -18.85
C THR A 88 9.11 2.40 -19.01
N VAL A 89 8.91 3.11 -17.90
CA VAL A 89 8.67 4.56 -17.95
C VAL A 89 10.01 5.19 -18.29
N ALA A 90 10.06 5.94 -19.38
CA ALA A 90 11.21 6.75 -19.74
C ALA A 90 11.23 8.02 -18.89
#